data_AF-A0AA90VHL8-F1
#
_entry.id   AF-A0AA90VHL8-F1
#
_cell.length_a   1.000
_cell.length_b   1.000
_cell.length_c   1.000
_cell.angle_alpha   90.00
_cell.angle_beta   90.00
_cell.angle_gamma   90.00
#
_symmetry.space_group_name_H-M   'P 1'
#
loop_
_entity.id
_entity.type
_entity.pdbx_description
1 polymer ?
#
loop_
_entity_poly.entity_id
_entity_poly.type
_entity_poly.pdbx_seq_one_letter_code
_entity_poly.pdbx_strand_id
1 'polypeptide(L)'
;MKRLTMQKNDDVERRMKLREVYGDNELYGLVGQICNKYAGTRSTLRLMPLDFFEIIVGWLDMISAHLKEVDLEFRIQEAWTDIRERIMNQTGGCHGRNEDYVLDEMTVTTLCLINLCLRKLIDDDVPGSRLYYRCTLKIAFLLDDCYPQWEELDLRITNHEYYQYHKDKLKNWVISYMTGGSMASFTDDLGRLKTNVSANGREKANAKIVLFASRGDNKKPDLSVTAYWKEAFLAFLEEMKLNEEKLDSSKNNKVVRMLVAFRKYWKEDLRMVLSDSGAPYYRFLVDDCHIECKVKTERTMVTHLGNMLKSEVGTDEECLVKSFMRRYQQEHPQPDH
;
A
#
# COMPACT_ATOMS: atom_id res chain seq x y z
N MET A 1 10.27 31.26 12.12
CA MET A 1 9.86 31.40 10.70
C MET A 1 10.29 30.20 9.83
N LYS A 2 11.58 29.87 9.66
CA LYS A 2 12.04 28.76 8.78
C LYS A 2 11.38 27.38 9.01
N ARG A 3 11.11 26.95 10.26
CA ARG A 3 10.44 25.65 10.55
C ARG A 3 8.99 25.58 10.09
N LEU A 4 8.23 26.67 10.22
CA LEU A 4 6.83 26.75 9.76
C LEU A 4 6.73 26.76 8.23
N THR A 5 7.73 27.32 7.54
CA THR A 5 7.80 27.32 6.09
C THR A 5 8.18 25.95 5.52
N MET A 6 9.09 25.22 6.18
CA MET A 6 9.43 23.83 5.83
C MET A 6 8.22 22.89 6.01
N GLN A 7 7.54 22.97 7.16
CA GLN A 7 6.39 22.11 7.45
C GLN A 7 5.20 22.36 6.49
N LYS A 8 4.97 23.61 6.05
CA LYS A 8 3.99 23.92 5.00
C LYS A 8 4.38 23.37 3.62
N ASN A 9 5.67 23.39 3.27
CA ASN A 9 6.14 22.87 1.99
C ASN A 9 6.04 21.34 1.94
N ASP A 10 6.39 20.66 3.03
CA ASP A 10 6.27 19.20 3.15
C ASP A 10 4.81 18.73 3.05
N ASP A 11 3.86 19.50 3.60
CA ASP A 11 2.42 19.21 3.53
C ASP A 11 1.86 19.41 2.11
N VAL A 12 2.32 20.44 1.39
CA VAL A 12 1.93 20.67 -0.01
C VAL A 12 2.46 19.57 -0.91
N GLU A 13 3.72 19.17 -0.74
CA GLU A 13 4.33 18.09 -1.52
C GLU A 13 3.67 16.74 -1.23
N ARG A 14 3.34 16.46 0.04
CA ARG A 14 2.55 15.28 0.42
C ARG A 14 1.18 15.28 -0.26
N ARG A 15 0.45 16.39 -0.21
CA ARG A 15 -0.88 16.53 -0.84
C ARG A 15 -0.84 16.36 -2.36
N MET A 16 0.21 16.86 -3.02
CA MET A 16 0.41 16.64 -4.47
C MET A 16 0.60 15.15 -4.78
N LYS A 17 1.50 14.46 -4.05
CA LYS A 17 1.72 13.01 -4.21
C LYS A 17 0.46 12.19 -3.96
N LEU A 18 -0.32 12.54 -2.94
CA LEU A 18 -1.60 11.87 -2.65
C LEU A 18 -2.61 12.10 -3.76
N ARG A 19 -2.69 13.30 -4.33
CA ARG A 19 -3.56 13.59 -5.48
C ARG A 19 -3.11 12.83 -6.75
N GLU A 20 -1.82 12.67 -6.99
CA GLU A 20 -1.33 11.82 -8.10
C GLU A 20 -1.69 10.34 -7.91
N VAL A 21 -1.83 9.89 -6.67
CA VAL A 21 -2.15 8.50 -6.34
C VAL A 21 -3.66 8.24 -6.38
N TYR A 22 -4.46 9.12 -5.79
CA TYR A 22 -5.89 8.92 -5.57
C TYR A 22 -6.77 9.80 -6.44
N GLY A 23 -6.19 10.69 -7.26
CA GLY A 23 -6.92 11.67 -8.06
C GLY A 23 -7.93 11.06 -9.04
N ASP A 24 -7.60 9.88 -9.57
CA ASP A 24 -8.45 9.14 -10.51
C ASP A 24 -9.44 8.19 -9.83
N ASN A 25 -9.48 8.17 -8.50
CA ASN A 25 -10.39 7.33 -7.73
C ASN A 25 -11.81 7.91 -7.71
N GLU A 26 -12.81 7.10 -8.01
CA GLU A 26 -14.21 7.51 -8.13
C GLU A 26 -14.81 8.03 -6.82
N LEU A 27 -14.39 7.46 -5.69
CA LEU A 27 -14.79 7.97 -4.37
C LEU A 27 -14.13 9.32 -4.11
N TYR A 28 -12.84 9.49 -4.43
CA TYR A 28 -12.16 10.78 -4.32
C TYR A 28 -12.82 11.84 -5.23
N GLY A 29 -13.17 11.47 -6.46
CA GLY A 29 -13.89 12.33 -7.40
C GLY A 29 -15.25 12.77 -6.86
N LEU A 30 -16.04 11.84 -6.30
CA LEU A 30 -17.33 12.14 -5.68
C LEU A 30 -17.17 13.05 -4.45
N VAL A 31 -16.21 12.75 -3.58
CA VAL A 31 -15.85 13.60 -2.43
C VAL A 31 -15.46 15.00 -2.91
N GLY A 32 -14.73 15.09 -4.04
CA GLY A 32 -14.42 16.34 -4.71
C GLY A 32 -15.66 17.14 -5.14
N GLN A 33 -16.70 16.48 -5.64
CA GLN A 33 -17.94 17.17 -6.02
C GLN A 33 -18.75 17.63 -4.80
N ILE A 34 -18.88 16.78 -3.78
CA ILE A 34 -19.75 17.02 -2.62
C ILE A 34 -19.08 17.97 -1.61
N CYS A 35 -17.82 17.73 -1.28
CA CYS A 35 -17.14 18.39 -0.16
C CYS A 35 -16.38 19.65 -0.57
N ASN A 36 -16.19 19.95 -1.87
CA ASN A 36 -15.45 21.14 -2.30
C ASN A 36 -16.10 22.46 -1.86
N LYS A 37 -17.41 22.46 -1.54
CA LYS A 37 -18.08 23.61 -0.93
C LYS A 37 -17.40 24.05 0.38
N TYR A 38 -16.84 23.10 1.15
CA TYR A 38 -16.16 23.34 2.43
C TYR A 38 -14.71 23.85 2.29
N ALA A 39 -14.12 23.76 1.10
CA ALA A 39 -12.77 24.29 0.85
C ALA A 39 -12.78 25.82 0.68
N GLY A 40 -13.91 26.37 0.22
CA GLY A 40 -14.11 27.80 -0.05
C GLY A 40 -14.97 28.56 0.98
N THR A 41 -15.43 27.90 2.05
CA THR A 41 -16.32 28.53 3.04
C THR A 41 -15.67 29.72 3.74
N ARG A 42 -16.50 30.71 4.12
CA ARG A 42 -16.09 31.84 4.99
C ARG A 42 -15.81 31.39 6.43
N SER A 43 -16.05 30.12 6.78
CA SER A 43 -15.67 29.52 8.06
C SER A 43 -14.16 29.38 8.20
N THR A 44 -13.70 29.33 9.44
CA THR A 44 -12.33 28.94 9.83
C THR A 44 -12.12 27.43 9.62
N LEU A 45 -13.19 26.64 9.76
CA LEU A 45 -13.26 25.23 9.40
C LEU A 45 -13.16 25.06 7.89
N ARG A 46 -11.96 24.73 7.40
CA ARG A 46 -11.70 24.46 5.98
C ARG A 46 -10.95 23.15 5.83
N LEU A 47 -11.56 22.24 5.08
CA LEU A 47 -10.95 20.99 4.68
C LEU A 47 -10.95 20.89 3.16
N MET A 48 -9.88 20.34 2.62
CA MET A 48 -9.80 19.99 1.21
C MET A 48 -10.50 18.65 0.98
N PRO A 49 -10.98 18.34 -0.24
CA PRO A 49 -11.57 17.03 -0.54
C PRO A 49 -10.69 15.83 -0.14
N LEU A 50 -9.36 16.01 -0.19
CA LEU A 50 -8.41 15.00 0.23
C LEU A 50 -8.49 14.67 1.72
N ASP A 51 -8.77 15.65 2.57
CA ASP A 51 -8.86 15.45 4.03
C ASP A 51 -10.12 14.62 4.37
N PHE A 52 -11.25 14.90 3.70
CA PHE A 52 -12.46 14.08 3.79
C PHE A 52 -12.23 12.65 3.27
N PHE A 53 -11.56 12.52 2.12
CA PHE A 53 -11.25 11.23 1.54
C PHE A 53 -10.37 10.38 2.47
N GLU A 54 -9.37 10.99 3.13
CA GLU A 54 -8.53 10.34 4.14
C GLU A 54 -9.37 9.78 5.30
N ILE A 55 -10.32 10.57 5.83
CA ILE A 55 -11.20 10.11 6.91
C ILE A 55 -12.06 8.92 6.46
N ILE A 56 -12.70 9.02 5.30
CA ILE A 56 -13.60 7.97 4.78
C ILE A 56 -12.83 6.67 4.58
N VAL A 57 -11.67 6.74 3.92
CA VAL A 57 -10.85 5.57 3.62
C VAL A 57 -10.28 4.95 4.91
N GLY A 58 -9.88 5.76 5.89
CA GLY A 58 -9.44 5.26 7.20
C GLY A 58 -10.54 4.47 7.93
N TRP A 59 -11.80 4.90 7.82
CA TRP A 59 -12.94 4.14 8.34
C TRP A 59 -13.16 2.84 7.57
N LEU A 60 -13.05 2.84 6.24
CA LEU A 60 -13.15 1.63 5.43
C LEU A 60 -12.02 0.63 5.76
N ASP A 61 -10.78 1.09 5.91
CA ASP A 61 -9.64 0.27 6.36
C ASP A 61 -9.91 -0.36 7.73
N MET A 62 -10.41 0.42 8.69
CA MET A 62 -10.74 -0.08 10.03
C MET A 62 -11.83 -1.15 10.00
N ILE A 63 -12.87 -0.96 9.18
CA ILE A 63 -13.95 -1.94 8.98
C ILE A 63 -13.41 -3.20 8.28
N SER A 64 -12.50 -3.04 7.31
CA SER A 64 -11.88 -4.13 6.54
C SER A 64 -10.89 -4.96 7.37
N ALA A 65 -10.22 -4.39 8.38
CA ALA A 65 -9.21 -5.03 9.21
C ALA A 65 -9.71 -6.20 10.10
N HIS A 66 -10.91 -6.72 9.85
CA HIS A 66 -11.49 -7.90 10.50
C HIS A 66 -11.50 -7.82 12.03
N LEU A 67 -11.88 -6.66 12.58
CA LEU A 67 -12.29 -6.58 13.99
C LEU A 67 -13.39 -7.62 14.26
N LYS A 68 -13.41 -8.24 15.44
CA LYS A 68 -14.53 -9.09 15.85
C LYS A 68 -15.82 -8.29 15.74
N GLU A 69 -16.93 -8.91 15.34
CA GLU A 69 -18.20 -8.19 15.08
C GLU A 69 -18.59 -7.24 16.24
N VAL A 70 -18.40 -7.68 17.48
CA VAL A 70 -18.69 -6.90 18.71
C VAL A 70 -17.80 -5.65 18.83
N ASP A 71 -16.52 -5.77 18.51
CA ASP A 71 -15.57 -4.65 18.59
C ASP A 71 -15.87 -3.62 17.49
N LEU A 72 -16.20 -4.10 16.29
CA LEU A 72 -16.60 -3.23 15.18
C LEU A 72 -17.89 -2.47 15.50
N GLU A 73 -18.85 -3.15 16.10
CA GLU A 73 -20.12 -2.57 16.50
C GLU A 73 -19.97 -1.45 17.54
N PHE A 74 -19.06 -1.61 18.51
CA PHE A 74 -18.73 -0.57 19.48
C PHE A 74 -18.05 0.62 18.79
N ARG A 75 -17.10 0.35 17.88
CA ARG A 75 -16.43 1.41 17.11
C ARG A 75 -17.39 2.25 16.29
N ILE A 76 -18.38 1.63 15.64
CA ILE A 76 -19.38 2.36 14.85
C ILE A 76 -20.22 3.31 15.72
N GLN A 77 -20.50 2.97 16.98
CA GLN A 77 -21.22 3.87 17.89
C GLN A 77 -20.40 5.12 18.23
N GLU A 78 -19.07 5.02 18.25
CA GLU A 78 -18.17 6.14 18.48
C GLU A 78 -17.86 6.95 17.20
N ALA A 79 -18.35 6.51 16.03
CA ALA A 79 -17.95 7.07 14.73
C ALA A 79 -18.26 8.56 14.59
N TRP A 80 -19.40 9.01 15.10
CA TRP A 80 -19.77 10.42 15.11
C TRP A 80 -18.72 11.25 15.84
N THR A 81 -18.42 10.87 17.09
CA THR A 81 -17.49 11.60 17.95
C THR A 81 -16.07 11.59 17.36
N ASP A 82 -15.58 10.44 16.90
CA ASP A 82 -14.25 10.31 16.31
C ASP A 82 -14.10 11.14 15.02
N ILE A 83 -15.05 11.05 14.09
CA ILE A 83 -15.00 11.83 12.84
C ILE A 83 -15.04 13.33 13.15
N ARG A 84 -15.94 13.75 14.03
CA ARG A 84 -16.09 15.14 14.44
C ARG A 84 -14.80 15.68 15.07
N GLU A 85 -14.16 14.90 15.95
CA GLU A 85 -12.89 15.27 16.57
C GLU A 85 -11.75 15.35 15.54
N ARG A 86 -11.68 14.41 14.59
CA ARG A 86 -10.67 14.45 13.51
C ARG A 86 -10.80 15.70 12.65
N ILE A 87 -12.02 16.07 12.25
CA ILE A 87 -12.28 17.30 11.49
C ILE A 87 -11.86 18.53 12.30
N MET A 88 -12.21 18.57 13.60
CA MET A 88 -11.83 19.65 14.49
C MET A 88 -10.31 19.77 14.65
N ASN A 89 -9.60 18.65 14.79
CA ASN A 89 -8.14 18.62 14.90
C ASN A 89 -7.46 19.07 13.60
N GLN A 90 -7.97 18.65 12.44
CA GLN A 90 -7.42 19.03 11.13
C GLN A 90 -7.65 20.52 10.80
N THR A 91 -8.68 21.13 11.38
CA THR A 91 -9.03 22.55 11.17
C THR A 91 -8.40 23.49 12.20
N GLY A 92 -7.72 22.96 13.23
CA GLY A 92 -7.02 23.76 14.24
C GLY A 92 -7.87 24.18 15.45
N GLY A 93 -9.04 23.57 15.65
CA GLY A 93 -9.96 23.83 16.76
C GLY A 93 -10.90 25.03 16.52
N CYS A 94 -12.14 24.93 17.02
CA CYS A 94 -13.20 25.92 16.82
C CYS A 94 -13.59 26.68 18.09
N HIS A 95 -14.04 27.92 17.93
CA HIS A 95 -14.54 28.79 18.99
C HIS A 95 -15.78 29.58 18.49
N GLY A 96 -16.93 28.91 18.31
CA GLY A 96 -18.22 29.59 18.07
C GLY A 96 -19.39 28.71 17.56
N ARG A 97 -20.64 29.08 17.90
CA ARG A 97 -21.88 28.33 17.55
C ARG A 97 -22.11 28.10 16.05
N ASN A 98 -21.75 29.06 15.19
CA ASN A 98 -21.88 28.89 13.73
C ASN A 98 -20.87 27.88 13.18
N GLU A 99 -19.76 27.66 13.88
CA GLU A 99 -18.74 26.71 13.46
C GLU A 99 -19.12 25.28 13.89
N ASP A 100 -19.81 25.12 15.03
CA ASP A 100 -20.38 23.83 15.44
C ASP A 100 -21.35 23.27 14.40
N TYR A 101 -22.22 24.10 13.83
CA TYR A 101 -23.15 23.66 12.77
C TYR A 101 -22.41 23.17 11.51
N VAL A 102 -21.39 23.91 11.07
CA VAL A 102 -20.58 23.51 9.90
C VAL A 102 -19.80 22.23 10.19
N LEU A 103 -19.27 22.09 11.41
CA LEU A 103 -18.58 20.88 11.86
C LEU A 103 -19.50 19.66 11.86
N ASP A 104 -20.74 19.81 12.33
CA ASP A 104 -21.74 18.76 12.32
C ASP A 104 -22.16 18.43 10.87
N GLU A 105 -22.30 19.43 9.99
CA GLU A 105 -22.59 19.24 8.56
C GLU A 105 -21.44 18.48 7.84
N MET A 106 -20.18 18.79 8.17
CA MET A 106 -19.02 18.06 7.66
C MET A 106 -18.99 16.61 8.17
N THR A 107 -19.30 16.40 9.45
CA THR A 107 -19.36 15.08 10.09
C THR A 107 -20.44 14.20 9.45
N VAL A 108 -21.67 14.71 9.35
CA VAL A 108 -22.80 13.99 8.74
C VAL A 108 -22.53 13.69 7.26
N THR A 109 -21.95 14.64 6.51
CA THR A 109 -21.58 14.40 5.10
C THR A 109 -20.59 13.23 4.98
N THR A 110 -19.59 13.19 5.86
CA THR A 110 -18.56 12.14 5.88
C THR A 110 -19.19 10.77 6.21
N LEU A 111 -20.06 10.71 7.22
CA LEU A 111 -20.78 9.49 7.59
C LEU A 111 -21.71 8.99 6.49
N CYS A 112 -22.44 9.89 5.80
CA CYS A 112 -23.26 9.52 4.65
C CYS A 112 -22.43 8.89 3.53
N LEU A 113 -21.22 9.41 3.25
CA LEU A 113 -20.31 8.85 2.25
C LEU A 113 -19.75 7.48 2.66
N ILE A 114 -19.41 7.29 3.94
CA ILE A 114 -19.02 5.97 4.48
C ILE A 114 -20.20 4.98 4.33
N ASN A 115 -21.41 5.39 4.73
CA ASN A 115 -22.61 4.57 4.63
C ASN A 115 -22.95 4.21 3.17
N LEU A 116 -22.75 5.14 2.24
CA LEU A 116 -22.88 4.90 0.81
C LEU A 116 -21.94 3.81 0.33
N CYS A 117 -20.66 3.83 0.73
CA CYS A 117 -19.70 2.79 0.41
C CYS A 117 -20.12 1.43 0.97
N LEU A 118 -20.53 1.36 2.24
CA LEU A 118 -20.96 0.12 2.87
C LEU A 118 -22.21 -0.48 2.20
N ARG A 119 -23.16 0.36 1.76
CA ARG A 119 -24.33 -0.11 1.00
C ARG A 119 -23.96 -0.80 -0.31
N LYS A 120 -22.78 -0.52 -0.90
CA LYS A 120 -22.28 -1.21 -2.10
C LYS A 120 -21.81 -2.64 -1.85
N LEU A 121 -21.56 -3.00 -0.59
CA LEU A 121 -21.11 -4.32 -0.15
C LEU A 121 -22.27 -5.23 0.28
N ILE A 122 -23.51 -4.73 0.29
CA ILE A 122 -24.71 -5.52 0.58
C ILE A 122 -25.11 -6.24 -0.71
N ASP A 123 -24.42 -7.33 -0.97
CA ASP A 123 -24.64 -8.20 -2.13
C ASP A 123 -24.39 -9.66 -1.68
N ASP A 124 -25.14 -10.61 -2.23
CA ASP A 124 -25.06 -12.02 -1.79
C ASP A 124 -23.69 -12.64 -2.14
N ASP A 125 -23.05 -12.13 -3.20
CA ASP A 125 -21.75 -12.57 -3.67
C ASP A 125 -20.56 -11.92 -2.91
N VAL A 126 -20.83 -11.01 -1.97
CA VAL A 126 -19.79 -10.29 -1.20
C VAL A 126 -19.56 -10.94 0.17
N PRO A 127 -18.34 -11.45 0.45
CA PRO A 127 -18.00 -11.98 1.77
C PRO A 127 -18.21 -10.94 2.88
N GLY A 128 -18.95 -11.32 3.93
CA GLY A 128 -19.25 -10.40 5.03
C GLY A 128 -20.42 -9.44 4.78
N SER A 129 -21.19 -9.60 3.69
CA SER A 129 -22.37 -8.77 3.35
C SER A 129 -23.31 -8.50 4.53
N ARG A 130 -23.61 -9.53 5.36
CA ARG A 130 -24.46 -9.38 6.56
C ARG A 130 -23.86 -8.43 7.60
N LEU A 131 -22.54 -8.43 7.77
CA LEU A 131 -21.84 -7.52 8.68
C LEU A 131 -21.92 -6.08 8.16
N TYR A 132 -21.69 -5.88 6.86
CA TYR A 132 -21.80 -4.55 6.25
C TYR A 132 -23.23 -4.01 6.34
N TYR A 133 -24.25 -4.84 6.13
CA TYR A 133 -25.65 -4.47 6.36
C TYR A 133 -25.89 -3.98 7.79
N ARG A 134 -25.42 -4.72 8.81
CA ARG A 134 -25.52 -4.28 10.21
C ARG A 134 -24.82 -2.95 10.46
N CYS A 135 -23.64 -2.74 9.89
CA CYS A 135 -22.91 -1.47 9.99
C CYS A 135 -23.72 -0.32 9.38
N THR A 136 -24.35 -0.52 8.21
CA THR A 136 -25.19 0.52 7.59
C THR A 136 -26.37 0.91 8.47
N LEU A 137 -27.04 -0.06 9.10
CA LEU A 137 -28.14 0.23 10.03
C LEU A 137 -27.67 1.01 11.25
N LYS A 138 -26.53 0.64 11.83
CA LYS A 138 -25.98 1.36 12.99
C LYS A 138 -25.59 2.79 12.65
N ILE A 139 -25.00 3.02 11.48
CA ILE A 139 -24.69 4.38 11.02
C ILE A 139 -26.00 5.17 10.81
N ALA A 140 -27.04 4.57 10.22
CA ALA A 140 -28.32 5.24 10.06
C ALA A 140 -28.95 5.65 11.41
N PHE A 141 -28.96 4.76 12.41
CA PHE A 141 -29.44 5.10 13.75
C PHE A 141 -28.63 6.23 14.41
N LEU A 142 -27.30 6.19 14.26
CA LEU A 142 -26.45 7.26 14.76
C LEU A 142 -26.75 8.61 14.09
N LEU A 143 -27.02 8.59 12.78
CA LEU A 143 -27.39 9.76 12.01
C LEU A 143 -28.79 10.29 12.41
N ASP A 144 -29.77 9.43 12.67
CA ASP A 144 -31.09 9.82 13.16
C ASP A 144 -31.00 10.54 14.51
N ASP A 145 -30.16 10.02 15.42
CA ASP A 145 -29.97 10.61 16.75
C ASP A 145 -29.25 11.96 16.70
N CYS A 146 -28.26 12.12 15.80
CA CYS A 146 -27.37 13.28 15.79
C CYS A 146 -27.76 14.38 14.79
N TYR A 147 -28.38 14.02 13.65
CA TYR A 147 -28.69 14.94 12.57
C TYR A 147 -29.92 14.50 11.76
N PRO A 148 -31.16 14.78 12.22
CA PRO A 148 -32.40 14.23 11.63
C PRO A 148 -32.65 14.56 10.14
N GLN A 149 -31.93 15.53 9.57
CA GLN A 149 -32.03 15.93 8.16
C GLN A 149 -31.03 15.17 7.25
N TRP A 150 -30.34 14.16 7.77
CA TRP A 150 -29.29 13.45 7.03
C TRP A 150 -29.83 12.73 5.79
N GLU A 151 -31.09 12.29 5.78
CA GLU A 151 -31.70 11.62 4.63
C GLU A 151 -31.75 12.53 3.40
N GLU A 152 -32.03 13.82 3.57
CA GLU A 152 -32.03 14.80 2.46
C GLU A 152 -30.62 14.98 1.91
N LEU A 153 -29.59 14.90 2.77
CA LEU A 153 -28.20 14.93 2.35
C LEU A 153 -27.81 13.64 1.61
N ASP A 154 -28.21 12.47 2.12
CA ASP A 154 -27.97 11.18 1.47
C ASP A 154 -28.63 11.12 0.09
N LEU A 155 -29.86 11.61 -0.03
CA LEU A 155 -30.57 11.75 -1.30
C LEU A 155 -29.84 12.69 -2.26
N ARG A 156 -29.30 13.82 -1.77
CA ARG A 156 -28.51 14.73 -2.61
C ARG A 156 -27.22 14.07 -3.12
N ILE A 157 -26.53 13.30 -2.28
CA ILE A 157 -25.32 12.57 -2.68
C ILE A 157 -25.69 11.49 -3.71
N THR A 158 -26.73 10.70 -3.44
CA THR A 158 -27.13 9.58 -4.31
C THR A 158 -27.82 10.03 -5.60
N ASN A 159 -28.39 11.23 -5.67
CA ASN A 159 -28.92 11.80 -6.91
C ASN A 159 -27.91 12.69 -7.66
N HIS A 160 -26.71 12.90 -7.11
CA HIS A 160 -25.70 13.71 -7.75
C HIS A 160 -25.29 13.13 -9.11
N GLU A 161 -25.20 13.96 -10.15
CA GLU A 161 -24.92 13.53 -11.53
C GLU A 161 -23.64 12.70 -11.64
N TYR A 162 -22.56 13.18 -11.00
CA TYR A 162 -21.29 12.45 -10.92
C TYR A 162 -21.46 11.04 -10.33
N TYR A 163 -22.17 10.91 -9.20
CA TYR A 163 -22.40 9.60 -8.60
C TYR A 163 -23.23 8.71 -9.52
N GLN A 164 -24.31 9.22 -10.12
CA GLN A 164 -25.16 8.44 -11.03
C GLN A 164 -24.37 7.92 -12.24
N TYR A 165 -23.46 8.72 -12.78
CA TYR A 165 -22.60 8.33 -13.89
C TYR A 165 -21.52 7.30 -13.49
N HIS A 166 -20.97 7.38 -12.27
CA HIS A 166 -19.87 6.54 -11.82
C HIS A 166 -20.25 5.40 -10.85
N LYS A 167 -21.54 5.22 -10.50
CA LYS A 167 -22.00 4.33 -9.42
C LYS A 167 -21.53 2.88 -9.53
N ASP A 168 -21.45 2.34 -10.74
CA ASP A 168 -21.04 0.94 -10.96
C ASP A 168 -19.52 0.79 -10.83
N LYS A 169 -18.76 1.76 -11.35
CA LYS A 169 -17.31 1.81 -11.19
C LYS A 169 -16.93 1.98 -9.71
N LEU A 170 -17.67 2.84 -8.98
CA LEU A 170 -17.54 3.00 -7.54
C LEU A 170 -17.88 1.69 -6.80
N LYS A 171 -18.99 1.01 -7.13
CA LYS A 171 -19.37 -0.28 -6.53
C LYS A 171 -18.25 -1.31 -6.71
N ASN A 172 -17.75 -1.47 -7.94
CA ASN A 172 -16.69 -2.43 -8.26
C ASN A 172 -15.39 -2.10 -7.51
N TRP A 173 -15.04 -0.82 -7.41
CA TRP A 173 -13.87 -0.38 -6.65
C TRP A 173 -14.02 -0.70 -5.15
N VAL A 174 -15.16 -0.35 -4.53
CA VAL A 174 -15.41 -0.61 -3.10
C VAL A 174 -15.38 -2.12 -2.81
N ILE A 175 -16.02 -2.95 -3.64
CA ILE A 175 -15.97 -4.42 -3.47
C ILE A 175 -14.53 -4.91 -3.59
N SER A 176 -13.81 -4.51 -4.64
CA SER A 176 -12.43 -4.95 -4.86
C SER A 176 -11.51 -4.53 -3.71
N TYR A 177 -11.72 -3.33 -3.18
CA TYR A 177 -10.96 -2.79 -2.07
C TYR A 177 -11.23 -3.55 -0.77
N MET A 178 -12.50 -3.77 -0.43
CA MET A 178 -12.90 -4.37 0.85
C MET A 178 -12.75 -5.89 0.89
N THR A 179 -12.73 -6.57 -0.26
CA THR A 179 -12.67 -8.04 -0.37
C THR A 179 -11.36 -8.57 -0.98
N GLY A 180 -10.50 -7.69 -1.52
CA GLY A 180 -9.34 -8.03 -2.36
C GLY A 180 -8.17 -8.75 -1.68
N GLY A 181 -8.30 -9.22 -0.43
CA GLY A 181 -7.38 -10.18 0.20
C GLY A 181 -5.92 -9.75 0.37
N SER A 182 -5.60 -8.47 0.26
CA SER A 182 -4.23 -7.95 0.38
C SER A 182 -4.16 -6.97 1.55
N MET A 183 -3.23 -7.21 2.48
CA MET A 183 -2.89 -6.41 3.68
C MET A 183 -2.51 -4.93 3.43
N ALA A 184 -2.81 -4.37 2.26
CA ALA A 184 -2.47 -3.02 1.88
C ALA A 184 -3.59 -2.05 2.28
N SER A 185 -3.69 -1.74 3.57
CA SER A 185 -4.49 -0.60 4.03
C SER A 185 -4.03 0.66 3.28
N PHE A 186 -4.96 1.52 2.88
CA PHE A 186 -4.61 2.82 2.28
C PHE A 186 -4.07 3.78 3.30
N THR A 187 -4.39 3.55 4.57
CA THR A 187 -3.97 4.35 5.70
C THR A 187 -2.87 3.66 6.50
N ASP A 188 -1.95 4.45 7.06
CA ASP A 188 -0.98 3.98 8.05
C ASP A 188 -1.64 3.69 9.40
N ASP A 189 -0.84 3.25 10.39
CA ASP A 189 -1.33 2.94 11.75
C ASP A 189 -1.97 4.15 12.46
N LEU A 190 -1.81 5.36 11.92
CA LEU A 190 -2.40 6.61 12.42
C LEU A 190 -3.63 7.05 11.60
N GLY A 191 -4.10 6.24 10.66
CA GLY A 191 -5.26 6.55 9.82
C GLY A 191 -4.96 7.57 8.71
N ARG A 192 -3.69 7.81 8.38
CA ARG A 192 -3.28 8.78 7.34
C ARG A 192 -3.05 8.10 6.01
N LEU A 193 -3.46 8.73 4.90
CA LEU A 193 -3.23 8.17 3.57
C LEU A 193 -1.74 7.99 3.29
N LYS A 194 -1.40 6.78 2.85
CA LYS A 194 -0.08 6.37 2.42
C LYS A 194 0.23 6.96 1.03
N THR A 195 1.38 7.59 0.87
CA THR A 195 1.83 8.15 -0.42
C THR A 195 2.39 7.09 -1.39
N ASN A 196 2.54 5.85 -0.93
CA ASN A 196 3.13 4.71 -1.64
C ASN A 196 2.11 3.60 -1.96
N VAL A 197 0.83 3.95 -2.10
CA VAL A 197 -0.24 3.04 -2.54
C VAL A 197 -0.60 3.37 -4.01
N SER A 198 -1.18 2.43 -4.76
CA SER A 198 -1.71 2.70 -6.11
C SER A 198 -3.21 3.04 -6.03
N ALA A 199 -3.76 3.74 -7.03
CA ALA A 199 -5.17 4.17 -7.06
C ALA A 199 -6.19 3.03 -6.78
N ASN A 200 -5.80 1.78 -7.02
CA ASN A 200 -6.61 0.57 -6.86
C ASN A 200 -6.35 -0.19 -5.55
N GLY A 201 -5.66 0.39 -4.58
CA GLY A 201 -5.53 -0.22 -3.25
C GLY A 201 -4.61 -1.40 -3.11
N ARG A 202 -3.98 -1.80 -4.21
CA ARG A 202 -2.69 -2.45 -4.10
C ARG A 202 -1.74 -1.39 -3.58
N GLU A 203 -0.97 -1.68 -2.53
CA GLU A 203 0.31 -0.99 -2.32
C GLU A 203 0.92 -0.79 -3.71
N LYS A 204 1.44 0.42 -4.02
CA LYS A 204 2.39 0.49 -5.12
C LYS A 204 3.48 -0.44 -4.63
N ALA A 205 3.45 -1.70 -5.10
CA ALA A 205 4.65 -2.46 -5.30
C ALA A 205 5.55 -1.44 -5.96
N ASN A 206 6.50 -0.87 -5.21
CA ASN A 206 7.55 -0.01 -5.71
C ASN A 206 8.10 -0.79 -6.90
N ALA A 207 7.63 -0.50 -8.12
CA ALA A 207 7.45 -1.50 -9.19
C ALA A 207 8.47 -2.60 -9.00
N LYS A 208 8.07 -3.73 -8.34
CA LYS A 208 8.99 -4.56 -7.52
C LYS A 208 10.27 -4.68 -8.32
N ILE A 209 11.34 -3.97 -7.91
CA ILE A 209 12.56 -3.99 -8.74
C ILE A 209 12.91 -5.47 -8.82
N VAL A 210 12.83 -6.02 -10.02
CA VAL A 210 13.08 -7.42 -10.28
C VAL A 210 14.58 -7.57 -10.48
N LEU A 211 15.15 -8.68 -10.02
CA LEU A 211 16.58 -8.89 -10.16
C LEU A 211 16.96 -9.06 -11.64
N PHE A 212 16.12 -9.78 -12.39
CA PHE A 212 16.26 -10.00 -13.82
C PHE A 212 15.03 -9.45 -14.54
N ALA A 213 15.19 -8.34 -15.26
CA ALA A 213 14.11 -7.66 -15.97
C ALA A 213 14.08 -8.02 -17.46
N SER A 214 12.88 -8.04 -18.05
CA SER A 214 12.72 -8.20 -19.49
C SER A 214 13.30 -7.00 -20.27
N ARG A 215 13.81 -7.25 -21.48
CA ARG A 215 14.33 -6.19 -22.35
C ARG A 215 13.30 -5.08 -22.58
N GLY A 216 13.69 -3.84 -22.29
CA GLY A 216 12.86 -2.65 -22.52
C GLY A 216 11.85 -2.32 -21.42
N ASP A 217 11.70 -3.18 -20.40
CA ASP A 217 10.86 -2.89 -19.23
C ASP A 217 11.50 -3.40 -17.93
N ASN A 218 12.20 -2.50 -17.24
CA ASN A 218 12.90 -2.75 -15.97
C ASN A 218 11.98 -3.16 -14.81
N LYS A 219 10.66 -3.23 -15.03
CA LYS A 219 9.64 -3.55 -14.03
C LYS A 219 8.99 -4.91 -14.23
N LYS A 220 9.23 -5.58 -15.36
CA LYS A 220 8.65 -6.91 -15.65
C LYS A 220 9.72 -7.99 -15.46
N PRO A 221 9.48 -9.03 -14.64
CA PRO A 221 10.44 -10.12 -14.46
C PRO A 221 10.62 -10.89 -15.75
N ASP A 222 11.88 -11.18 -16.09
CA ASP A 222 12.23 -12.16 -17.11
C ASP A 222 12.21 -13.56 -16.47
N LEU A 223 11.10 -14.28 -16.66
CA LEU A 223 10.85 -15.55 -15.97
C LEU A 223 11.82 -16.66 -16.41
N SER A 224 12.20 -16.72 -17.69
CA SER A 224 13.13 -17.74 -18.19
C SER A 224 14.53 -17.51 -17.66
N VAL A 225 14.97 -16.24 -17.62
CA VAL A 225 16.29 -15.88 -17.09
C VAL A 225 16.33 -16.04 -15.57
N THR A 226 15.24 -15.72 -14.87
CA THR A 226 15.12 -15.96 -13.43
C THR A 226 15.18 -17.46 -13.11
N ALA A 227 14.47 -18.31 -13.87
CA ALA A 227 14.50 -19.76 -13.68
C ALA A 227 15.89 -20.33 -13.91
N TYR A 228 16.56 -19.92 -15.00
CA TYR A 228 17.94 -20.34 -15.29
C TYR A 228 18.91 -19.99 -14.15
N TRP A 229 18.88 -18.74 -13.69
CA TRP A 229 19.79 -18.30 -12.62
C TRP A 229 19.46 -18.92 -11.27
N LYS A 230 18.19 -19.20 -10.99
CA LYS A 230 17.77 -19.97 -9.82
C LYS A 230 18.38 -21.37 -9.87
N GLU A 231 18.25 -22.08 -10.98
CA GLU A 231 18.77 -23.45 -11.13
C GLU A 231 20.30 -23.48 -11.02
N ALA A 232 20.99 -22.57 -11.71
CA ALA A 232 22.45 -22.45 -11.63
C ALA A 232 22.92 -22.16 -10.20
N PHE A 233 22.24 -21.24 -9.50
CA PHE A 233 22.61 -20.88 -8.13
C PHE A 233 22.36 -22.03 -7.15
N LEU A 234 21.23 -22.73 -7.24
CA LEU A 234 20.92 -23.88 -6.38
C LEU A 234 21.88 -25.04 -6.62
N ALA A 235 22.20 -25.36 -7.89
CA ALA A 235 23.19 -26.37 -8.23
C ALA A 235 24.58 -26.02 -7.69
N PHE A 236 24.96 -24.75 -7.72
CA PHE A 236 26.20 -24.28 -7.11
C PHE A 236 26.19 -24.47 -5.58
N LEU A 237 25.10 -24.10 -4.91
CA LEU A 237 24.98 -24.31 -3.46
C LEU A 237 25.06 -25.79 -3.09
N GLU A 238 24.50 -26.68 -3.90
CA GLU A 238 24.60 -28.13 -3.72
C GLU A 238 26.06 -28.62 -3.88
N GLU A 239 26.76 -28.22 -4.94
CA GLU A 239 28.16 -28.58 -5.17
C GLU A 239 29.06 -28.11 -4.01
N MET A 240 28.76 -26.92 -3.46
CA MET A 240 29.48 -26.34 -2.32
C MET A 240 28.99 -26.84 -0.95
N LYS A 241 27.97 -27.71 -0.91
CA LYS A 241 27.34 -28.22 0.33
C LYS A 241 26.80 -27.13 1.25
N LEU A 242 26.15 -26.13 0.67
CA LEU A 242 25.54 -24.97 1.34
C LEU A 242 24.00 -24.99 1.28
N ASN A 243 23.39 -26.04 0.74
CA ASN A 243 21.94 -26.18 0.56
C ASN A 243 21.14 -26.17 1.88
N GLU A 244 21.75 -26.54 3.00
CA GLU A 244 21.12 -26.48 4.33
C GLU A 244 21.43 -25.19 5.11
N GLU A 245 22.29 -24.32 4.57
CA GLU A 245 22.70 -23.09 5.23
C GLU A 245 21.59 -22.03 5.17
N LYS A 246 21.14 -21.58 6.34
CA LYS A 246 20.07 -20.58 6.46
C LYS A 246 20.63 -19.16 6.35
N LEU A 247 19.82 -18.23 5.84
CA LEU A 247 20.18 -16.82 5.79
C LEU A 247 20.17 -16.20 7.18
N ASP A 248 21.21 -15.44 7.49
CA ASP A 248 21.28 -14.57 8.65
C ASP A 248 22.01 -13.26 8.31
N SER A 249 22.04 -12.33 9.28
CA SER A 249 22.72 -11.05 9.14
C SER A 249 24.22 -11.11 9.44
N SER A 250 24.83 -12.30 9.42
CA SER A 250 26.28 -12.45 9.59
C SER A 250 27.01 -12.03 8.32
N LYS A 251 28.14 -11.33 8.47
CA LYS A 251 29.06 -11.07 7.34
C LYS A 251 29.72 -12.34 6.80
N ASN A 252 29.72 -13.42 7.59
CA ASN A 252 30.35 -14.69 7.26
C ASN A 252 29.34 -15.72 6.70
N ASN A 253 28.07 -15.34 6.50
CA ASN A 253 27.08 -16.21 5.87
C ASN A 253 27.53 -16.57 4.46
N LYS A 254 27.82 -17.85 4.21
CA LYS A 254 28.46 -18.26 2.96
C LYS A 254 27.50 -18.13 1.79
N VAL A 255 26.22 -18.43 1.98
CA VAL A 255 25.19 -18.26 0.94
C VAL A 255 25.13 -16.80 0.46
N VAL A 256 25.13 -15.84 1.41
CA VAL A 256 25.16 -14.41 1.06
C VAL A 256 26.45 -14.04 0.32
N ARG A 257 27.60 -14.51 0.77
CA ARG A 257 28.88 -14.21 0.10
C ARG A 257 28.94 -14.79 -1.32
N MET A 258 28.44 -16.00 -1.51
CA MET A 258 28.33 -16.61 -2.83
C MET A 258 27.37 -15.85 -3.74
N LEU A 259 26.25 -15.33 -3.21
CA LEU A 259 25.36 -14.46 -3.98
C LEU A 259 26.06 -13.17 -4.43
N VAL A 260 26.89 -12.56 -3.59
CA VAL A 260 27.66 -11.36 -3.99
C VAL A 260 28.67 -11.72 -5.10
N ALA A 261 29.29 -12.89 -5.05
CA ALA A 261 30.16 -13.38 -6.12
C ALA A 261 29.39 -13.64 -7.44
N PHE A 262 28.19 -14.23 -7.37
CA PHE A 262 27.29 -14.37 -8.52
C PHE A 262 26.87 -13.01 -9.10
N ARG A 263 26.53 -12.04 -8.24
CA ARG A 263 26.24 -10.67 -8.70
C ARG A 263 27.41 -10.08 -9.47
N LYS A 264 28.64 -10.27 -8.98
CA LYS A 264 29.84 -9.76 -9.66
C LYS A 264 29.97 -10.38 -11.04
N TYR A 265 29.83 -11.70 -11.15
CA TYR A 265 29.81 -12.43 -12.43
C TYR A 265 28.72 -11.91 -13.38
N TRP A 266 27.48 -11.75 -12.90
CA TRP A 266 26.40 -11.20 -13.72
C TRP A 266 26.68 -9.78 -14.22
N LYS A 267 27.25 -8.92 -13.38
CA LYS A 267 27.48 -7.50 -13.70
C LYS A 267 28.70 -7.29 -14.58
N GLU A 268 29.79 -8.02 -14.34
CA GLU A 268 31.09 -7.78 -14.99
C GLU A 268 31.29 -8.67 -16.22
N ASP A 269 31.09 -9.99 -16.07
CA ASP A 269 31.30 -10.95 -17.15
C ASP A 269 30.11 -10.97 -18.13
N LEU A 270 28.87 -10.91 -17.62
CA LEU A 270 27.66 -10.92 -18.47
C LEU A 270 27.09 -9.53 -18.77
N ARG A 271 27.64 -8.48 -18.15
CA ARG A 271 27.23 -7.08 -18.35
C ARG A 271 25.73 -6.83 -18.10
N MET A 272 25.13 -7.57 -17.17
CA MET A 272 23.73 -7.42 -16.81
C MET A 272 23.49 -6.12 -16.04
N VAL A 273 22.40 -5.44 -16.35
CA VAL A 273 21.95 -4.25 -15.60
C VAL A 273 21.15 -4.72 -14.39
N LEU A 274 21.81 -4.71 -13.22
CA LEU A 274 21.21 -5.16 -11.96
C LEU A 274 20.99 -4.00 -10.99
N SER A 275 20.03 -4.18 -10.08
CA SER A 275 19.75 -3.25 -8.99
C SER A 275 20.89 -3.22 -7.96
N ASP A 276 21.10 -2.07 -7.33
CA ASP A 276 22.00 -1.94 -6.17
C ASP A 276 21.25 -2.05 -4.83
N SER A 277 19.92 -2.20 -4.87
CA SER A 277 19.10 -2.47 -3.68
C SER A 277 19.22 -3.93 -3.25
N GLY A 278 19.19 -4.22 -1.94
CA GLY A 278 19.17 -5.59 -1.43
C GLY A 278 17.82 -6.31 -1.59
N ALA A 279 16.74 -5.57 -1.85
CA ALA A 279 15.38 -6.14 -1.90
C ALA A 279 15.17 -7.18 -3.02
N PRO A 280 15.63 -6.97 -4.27
CA PRO A 280 15.50 -7.97 -5.34
C PRO A 280 16.31 -9.24 -5.05
N TYR A 281 17.46 -9.11 -4.41
CA TYR A 281 18.32 -10.22 -4.02
C TYR A 281 17.72 -11.03 -2.86
N TYR A 282 17.08 -10.36 -1.90
CA TYR A 282 16.35 -11.04 -0.83
C TYR A 282 15.24 -11.92 -1.40
N ARG A 283 14.45 -11.39 -2.34
CA ARG A 283 13.38 -12.16 -3.00
C ARG A 283 13.94 -13.31 -3.83
N PHE A 284 15.03 -13.09 -4.57
CA PHE A 284 15.67 -14.19 -5.29
C PHE A 284 16.07 -15.34 -4.36
N LEU A 285 16.64 -15.04 -3.19
CA LEU A 285 17.02 -16.09 -2.24
C LEU A 285 15.82 -16.77 -1.55
N VAL A 286 14.83 -15.99 -1.10
CA VAL A 286 13.73 -16.49 -0.25
C VAL A 286 12.53 -16.93 -1.08
N ASP A 287 12.10 -16.11 -2.03
CA ASP A 287 10.91 -16.36 -2.85
C ASP A 287 11.23 -17.34 -3.99
N ASP A 288 12.34 -17.13 -4.72
CA ASP A 288 12.68 -17.95 -5.88
C ASP A 288 13.46 -19.22 -5.48
N CYS A 289 14.53 -19.08 -4.67
CA CYS A 289 15.39 -20.19 -4.25
C CYS A 289 14.90 -20.91 -2.98
N HIS A 290 13.89 -20.40 -2.28
CA HIS A 290 13.32 -21.01 -1.06
C HIS A 290 14.32 -21.24 0.08
N ILE A 291 15.34 -20.38 0.21
CA ILE A 291 16.34 -20.48 1.28
C ILE A 291 15.75 -19.89 2.57
N GLU A 292 15.75 -20.67 3.64
CA GLU A 292 15.16 -20.27 4.91
C GLU A 292 15.91 -19.09 5.54
N CYS A 293 15.17 -18.09 6.04
CA CYS A 293 15.73 -16.89 6.68
C CYS A 293 15.50 -16.91 8.19
N LYS A 294 16.58 -16.88 8.98
CA LYS A 294 16.51 -16.83 10.45
C LYS A 294 16.20 -15.43 11.01
N VAL A 295 16.26 -14.40 10.17
CA VAL A 295 16.06 -13.01 10.59
C VAL A 295 14.57 -12.72 10.73
N LYS A 296 14.13 -12.30 11.92
CA LYS A 296 12.71 -12.04 12.24
C LYS A 296 12.06 -10.93 11.40
N THR A 297 12.86 -10.07 10.77
CA THR A 297 12.35 -8.90 10.05
C THR A 297 13.01 -8.81 8.68
N GLU A 298 12.22 -8.90 7.61
CA GLU A 298 12.67 -8.79 6.21
C GLU A 298 13.55 -7.55 5.99
N ARG A 299 13.12 -6.39 6.51
CA ARG A 299 13.84 -5.12 6.38
C ARG A 299 15.29 -5.19 6.84
N THR A 300 15.58 -5.97 7.88
CA THR A 300 16.93 -6.14 8.42
C THR A 300 17.80 -6.91 7.43
N MET A 301 17.26 -8.00 6.84
CA MET A 301 18.00 -8.80 5.86
C MET A 301 18.20 -8.04 4.54
N VAL A 302 17.18 -7.30 4.08
CA VAL A 302 17.27 -6.43 2.90
C VAL A 302 18.37 -5.38 3.06
N THR A 303 18.46 -4.76 4.23
CA THR A 303 19.50 -3.77 4.54
C THR A 303 20.89 -4.41 4.58
N HIS A 304 21.01 -5.59 5.20
CA HIS A 304 22.25 -6.36 5.24
C HIS A 304 22.74 -6.73 3.84
N LEU A 305 21.87 -7.28 3.00
CA LEU A 305 22.18 -7.59 1.60
C LEU A 305 22.63 -6.35 0.85
N GLY A 306 21.89 -5.23 0.96
CA GLY A 306 22.28 -3.97 0.31
C GLY A 306 23.69 -3.49 0.68
N ASN A 307 24.14 -3.75 1.91
CA ASN A 307 25.50 -3.46 2.35
C ASN A 307 26.52 -4.47 1.81
N MET A 308 26.20 -5.77 1.83
CA MET A 308 27.07 -6.83 1.31
C MET A 308 27.31 -6.71 -0.20
N LEU A 309 26.32 -6.28 -0.98
CA LEU A 309 26.46 -6.09 -2.44
C LEU A 309 27.46 -4.98 -2.82
N LYS A 310 27.82 -4.11 -1.87
CA LYS A 310 28.84 -3.06 -2.03
C LYS A 310 30.22 -3.48 -1.50
N SER A 311 30.31 -4.64 -0.86
CA SER A 311 31.58 -5.15 -0.33
C SER A 311 32.43 -5.81 -1.41
N GLU A 312 33.75 -5.83 -1.20
CA GLU A 312 34.66 -6.57 -2.07
C GLU A 312 34.43 -8.07 -1.93
N VAL A 313 34.33 -8.76 -3.07
CA VAL A 313 34.29 -10.23 -3.15
C VAL A 313 35.71 -10.75 -3.04
N GLY A 314 35.94 -11.77 -2.21
CA GLY A 314 37.25 -12.42 -2.15
C GLY A 314 37.60 -13.10 -3.47
N THR A 315 38.86 -13.00 -3.90
CA THR A 315 39.35 -13.57 -5.16
C THR A 315 39.01 -15.07 -5.31
N ASP A 316 39.05 -15.81 -4.20
CA ASP A 316 38.73 -17.24 -4.18
C ASP A 316 37.24 -17.51 -4.49
N GLU A 317 36.35 -16.67 -3.99
CA GLU A 317 34.89 -16.82 -4.15
C GLU A 317 34.48 -16.54 -5.60
N GLU A 318 35.10 -15.53 -6.21
CA GLU A 318 34.90 -15.22 -7.62
C GLU A 318 35.42 -16.36 -8.52
N CYS A 319 36.58 -16.92 -8.19
CA CYS A 319 37.16 -18.03 -8.95
C CYS A 319 36.26 -19.28 -8.92
N LEU A 320 35.66 -19.58 -7.77
CA LEU A 320 34.72 -20.69 -7.61
C LEU A 320 33.48 -20.52 -8.49
N VAL A 321 32.83 -19.34 -8.44
CA VAL A 321 31.65 -19.06 -9.26
C VAL A 321 31.97 -19.13 -10.75
N LYS A 322 33.08 -18.54 -11.20
CA LYS A 322 33.48 -18.56 -12.62
C LYS A 322 33.79 -19.97 -13.12
N SER A 323 34.47 -20.78 -12.30
CA SER A 323 34.82 -22.16 -12.66
C SER A 323 33.59 -23.05 -12.73
N PHE A 324 32.64 -22.88 -11.80
CA PHE A 324 31.35 -23.54 -11.85
C PHE A 324 30.56 -23.13 -13.09
N MET A 325 30.39 -21.83 -13.31
CA MET A 325 29.56 -21.32 -14.41
C MET A 325 30.08 -21.75 -15.77
N ARG A 326 31.40 -21.85 -15.96
CA ARG A 326 31.99 -22.37 -17.20
C ARG A 326 31.55 -23.80 -17.50
N ARG A 327 31.48 -24.67 -16.48
CA ARG A 327 31.01 -26.05 -16.64
C ARG A 327 29.48 -26.08 -16.81
N TYR A 328 28.76 -25.38 -15.96
CA TYR A 328 27.30 -25.33 -15.98
C TYR A 328 26.76 -24.86 -17.34
N GLN A 329 27.36 -23.83 -17.94
CA GLN A 329 26.96 -23.30 -19.24
C GLN A 329 27.27 -24.22 -20.43
N GLN A 330 28.19 -25.16 -20.29
CA GLN A 330 28.45 -26.17 -21.33
C GLN A 330 27.33 -27.21 -21.39
N GLU A 331 26.74 -27.55 -20.24
CA GLU A 331 25.66 -28.53 -20.12
C GLU A 331 24.27 -27.87 -20.24
N HIS A 332 24.16 -26.62 -19.78
CA HIS A 332 22.93 -25.83 -19.75
C HIS A 332 23.18 -24.46 -20.41
N PRO A 333 23.07 -24.37 -21.75
CA PRO A 333 23.22 -23.10 -22.46
C PRO A 333 22.24 -22.06 -21.92
N GLN A 334 22.71 -20.83 -21.76
CA GLN A 334 21.86 -19.74 -21.30
C GLN A 334 20.75 -19.46 -22.34
N PRO A 335 19.50 -19.23 -21.92
CA PRO A 335 18.44 -18.85 -22.84
C PRO A 335 18.76 -17.54 -23.58
N ASP A 336 18.38 -17.46 -24.85
CA ASP A 336 18.51 -16.24 -25.65
C ASP A 336 17.72 -15.11 -24.98
N HIS A 337 18.44 -14.04 -24.67
CA HIS A 337 17.91 -12.86 -24.00
C HIS A 337 17.43 -11.80 -25.00
#